data_AF-K7WGE9-F1
#
_entry.id   AF-K7WGE9-F1
#
_cell.length_a   1.000
_cell.length_b   1.000
_cell.length_c   1.000
_cell.angle_alpha   90.00
_cell.angle_beta   90.00
_cell.angle_gamma   90.00
#
_symmetry.space_group_name_H-M   'P 1'
#
loop_
_entity.id
_entity.type
_entity.pdbx_description
1 polymer ?
#
loop_
_entity_poly.entity_id
_entity_poly.type
_entity_poly.pdbx_seq_one_letter_code
_entity_poly.pdbx_strand_id
1 'polypeptide(L)' 'MRYARLRSVELGYGGRIGLHSLPTAERFYENQNMLNLGIDEEYENLTYFEYGMLRLQ' A
#
# COMPACT_ATOMS: atom_id res chain seq x y z
N MET A 1 -5.49 3.49 -7.43
CA MET A 1 -5.46 2.39 -6.43
C MET A 1 -6.79 1.65 -6.20
N ARG A 2 -7.96 2.18 -6.58
CA ARG A 2 -9.26 1.51 -6.36
C ARG A 2 -9.37 0.09 -6.92
N TYR A 3 -8.92 -0.14 -8.16
CA TYR A 3 -8.99 -1.47 -8.78
C TYR A 3 -8.24 -2.54 -7.97
N ALA A 4 -6.99 -2.26 -7.59
CA ALA A 4 -6.17 -3.19 -6.83
C ALA A 4 -6.81 -3.55 -5.48
N ARG A 5 -7.48 -2.59 -4.82
CA ARG A 5 -8.16 -2.84 -3.55
C ARG A 5 -9.41 -3.70 -3.72
N LEU A 6 -10.19 -3.48 -4.78
CA LEU A 6 -11.32 -4.35 -5.10
C LEU A 6 -10.86 -5.78 -5.40
N ARG A 7 -9.80 -5.93 -6.19
CA ARG A 7 -9.22 -7.25 -6.47
C ARG A 7 -8.73 -7.95 -5.20
N SER A 8 -8.11 -7.21 -4.28
CA SER A 8 -7.72 -7.72 -2.96
C SER A 8 -8.92 -8.22 -2.15
N VAL A 9 -10.08 -7.55 -2.21
CA VAL A 9 -11.33 -8.05 -1.60
C VAL A 9 -11.79 -9.35 -2.27
N GLU A 10 -11.85 -9.39 -3.60
CA GLU A 10 -12.27 -10.58 -4.36
C GLU A 10 -11.42 -11.82 -4.05
N LEU A 11 -10.13 -11.61 -3.79
CA LEU A 11 -9.18 -12.66 -3.42
C LEU A 11 -9.23 -13.03 -1.93
N GLY A 12 -10.07 -12.39 -1.12
CA GLY A 12 -10.21 -12.67 0.31
C GLY A 12 -9.22 -11.93 1.23
N TYR A 13 -8.42 -11.00 0.71
CA TYR A 13 -7.46 -10.21 1.48
C TYR A 13 -8.07 -8.95 2.12
N GLY A 14 -9.38 -8.73 1.99
CA GLY A 14 -10.09 -7.65 2.68
C GLY A 14 -9.72 -6.24 2.21
N GLY A 15 -9.17 -6.10 1.00
CA GLY A 15 -8.79 -4.81 0.42
C GLY A 15 -7.41 -4.30 0.86
N ARG A 16 -6.63 -5.15 1.54
CA ARG A 16 -5.23 -4.88 1.90
C ARG A 16 -4.31 -4.92 0.69
N ILE A 17 -3.34 -4.02 0.66
CA ILE A 17 -2.27 -3.97 -0.34
C ILE A 17 -1.03 -3.47 0.38
N GLY A 18 0.08 -4.22 0.27
CA GLY A 18 1.41 -3.78 0.68
C GLY A 18 2.32 -3.62 -0.53
N LEU A 19 3.23 -2.66 -0.49
CA LEU A 19 4.29 -2.49 -1.49
C LEU A 19 5.49 -1.72 -0.92
N HIS A 20 6.66 -1.94 -1.52
CA HIS A 20 7.84 -1.10 -1.32
C HIS A 20 7.91 -0.06 -2.43
N SER A 21 8.02 1.21 -2.05
CA SER A 21 8.05 2.33 -2.97
C SER A 21 9.48 2.67 -3.39
N LEU A 22 9.68 2.93 -4.68
CA LEU A 22 10.86 3.67 -5.11
C LEU A 22 10.82 5.09 -4.51
N PRO A 23 11.98 5.71 -4.18
CA PRO A 23 12.01 7.02 -3.52
C PRO A 23 11.26 8.12 -4.28
N THR A 24 11.30 8.09 -5.61
CA THR A 24 10.63 9.08 -6.46
C THR A 24 9.10 8.93 -6.50
N ALA A 25 8.55 7.83 -5.98
CA ALA A 25 7.13 7.52 -6.00
C ALA A 25 6.44 7.64 -4.63
N GLU A 26 7.17 7.91 -3.55
CA GLU A 26 6.61 7.95 -2.18
C GLU A 26 5.45 8.94 -2.07
N ARG A 27 5.63 10.17 -2.58
CA ARG A 27 4.60 11.21 -2.60
C ARG A 27 3.33 10.78 -3.34
N PHE A 28 3.46 9.92 -4.36
CA PHE A 28 2.30 9.38 -5.05
C PHE A 28 1.50 8.48 -4.10
N TYR A 29 2.14 7.58 -3.35
CA TYR A 29 1.44 6.67 -2.42
C TYR A 29 0.90 7.38 -1.17
N GLU A 30 1.58 8.41 -0.69
CA GLU A 30 1.06 9.31 0.36
C GLU A 30 -0.25 9.97 -0.09
N ASN A 31 -0.28 10.52 -1.31
CA ASN A 31 -1.48 11.12 -1.89
C ASN A 31 -2.61 10.10 -2.15
N GLN A 32 -2.28 8.81 -2.20
CA GLN A 32 -3.27 7.74 -2.27
C GLN A 32 -3.81 7.35 -0.87
N ASN A 33 -3.34 7.99 0.22
CA ASN A 33 -3.67 7.67 1.61
C ASN A 33 -3.26 6.25 2.03
N MET A 34 -2.12 5.77 1.54
CA MET A 34 -1.49 4.57 2.09
C MET A 34 -0.74 4.92 3.37
N LEU A 35 -0.72 4.00 4.33
CA LEU A 35 0.06 4.13 5.54
C LEU A 35 1.53 3.95 5.20
N ASN A 36 2.35 4.98 5.43
CA ASN A 36 3.80 4.88 5.36
C ASN A 36 4.31 4.19 6.64
N LEU A 37 4.97 3.04 6.49
CA LEU A 37 5.52 2.24 7.60
C LEU A 37 7.03 2.38 7.75
N GLY A 38 7.65 3.27 6.98
CA GLY A 38 9.09 3.55 7.02
C GLY A 38 9.91 2.62 6.14
N ILE A 39 11.23 2.79 6.25
CA ILE A 39 12.22 2.02 5.50
C ILE A 39 12.25 0.57 5.98
N ASP A 40 12.23 -0.36 5.04
CA ASP A 40 12.48 -1.77 5.27
C ASP A 40 13.93 -2.10 4.90
N GLU A 41 14.78 -2.35 5.90
CA GLU A 41 16.20 -2.66 5.72
C GLU A 41 16.42 -4.02 5.01
N GLU A 42 15.43 -4.92 5.05
CA GLU A 42 15.52 -6.23 4.39
C GLU A 42 15.15 -6.15 2.90
N TYR A 43 14.61 -5.02 2.44
CA TYR A 43 14.17 -4.84 1.05
C TYR A 43 14.74 -3.56 0.44
N GLU A 44 16.02 -3.61 0.08
CA GLU A 44 16.75 -2.55 -0.63
C GLU A 44 16.67 -1.16 0.05
N ASN A 45 16.39 -1.10 1.35
CA ASN A 45 16.11 0.14 2.09
C ASN A 45 14.97 0.97 1.46
N LEU A 46 13.99 0.32 0.84
CA LEU A 46 12.82 0.98 0.28
C LEU A 46 11.74 1.20 1.35
N THR A 47 10.99 2.30 1.22
CA THR A 47 9.90 2.61 2.13
C THR A 47 8.69 1.70 1.86
N TYR A 48 8.20 1.01 2.89
CA TYR A 48 7.03 0.16 2.80
C TYR A 48 5.73 0.94 3.07
N PHE A 49 4.73 0.73 2.21
CA PHE A 49 3.40 1.34 2.30
C PHE A 49 2.31 0.28 2.35
N GLU A 50 1.25 0.54 3.13
CA GLU A 50 0.10 -0.37 3.23
C GLU A 50 -1.26 0.33 3.15
N TYR A 51 -2.21 -0.29 2.44
CA TYR A 51 -3.63 -0.10 2.72
C TYR A 51 -4.12 -1.14 3.72
N GLY A 52 -4.75 -0.67 4.80
CA GLY A 52 -5.53 -1.53 5.69
C GLY A 52 -6.85 -2.01 5.06
N MET A 53 -7.66 -2.69 5.87
CA MET A 53 -8.97 -3.21 5.44
C MET A 53 -9.82 -2.12 4.76
N LEU A 54 -10.42 -2.48 3.61
CA LEU A 54 -11.38 -1.63 2.96
C LEU A 54 -12.70 -1.67 3.72
N ARG A 55 -13.04 -0.57 4.40
CA ARG A 55 -14.37 -0.35 4.97
C ARG A 55 -15.19 0.42 3.93
N LEU A 56 -16.18 -0.24 3.33
CA LEU A 56 -17.19 0.44 2.53
C LEU A 56 -18.11 1.17 3.50
N GLN A 57 -18.23 2.49 3.35
CA GLN A 57 -19.27 3.28 4.01
C GLN A 57 -20.60 3.12 3.28
#